data_AF-A0A0P8BBD6-F1
#
_entry.id   AF-A0A0P8BBD6-F1
#
_cell.length_a   1.000
_cell.length_b   1.000
_cell.length_c   1.000
_cell.angle_alpha   90.00
_cell.angle_beta   90.00
_cell.angle_gamma   90.00
#
_symmetry.space_group_name_H-M   'P 1'
#
loop_
_entity.id
_entity.type
_entity.pdbx_description
1 polymer ?
#
loop_
_entity_poly.entity_id
_entity_poly.type
_entity_poly.pdbx_seq_one_letter_code
_entity_poly.pdbx_strand_id
1 'polypeptide(L)'
;MILPPSSFGALIRINMKAFLAFLFGLAAFLLWPESLEWWGLGIISIGCGLSALGLAVDVSRTAMKLHMRRTALKAYAAQGSRPKTARMTSPETLKNSGML
;
A
#
# COMPACT_ATOMS: atom_id res chain seq x y z
N MET A 1 -4.07 -18.01 5.65
CA MET A 1 -4.25 -16.61 6.08
C MET A 1 -4.66 -15.80 4.87
N ILE A 2 -5.97 -15.63 4.63
CA ILE A 2 -6.48 -14.98 3.42
C ILE A 2 -6.38 -13.47 3.64
N LEU A 3 -5.52 -12.81 2.87
CA LEU A 3 -5.41 -11.35 2.86
C LEU A 3 -6.73 -10.76 2.34
N PRO A 4 -7.31 -9.74 2.99
CA PRO A 4 -8.54 -9.14 2.50
C PRO A 4 -8.32 -8.60 1.07
N PRO A 5 -9.30 -8.72 0.17
CA PRO A 5 -9.13 -8.39 -1.27
C PRO A 5 -8.64 -6.95 -1.52
N SER A 6 -8.94 -6.03 -0.59
CA SER A 6 -8.44 -4.65 -0.61
C SER A 6 -6.93 -4.49 -0.39
N SER A 7 -6.24 -5.52 0.10
CA SER A 7 -4.80 -5.48 0.40
C SER A 7 -3.92 -6.01 -0.73
N PHE A 8 -4.45 -6.84 -1.64
CA PHE A 8 -3.69 -7.36 -2.78
C PHE A 8 -3.36 -6.25 -3.80
N GLY A 9 -4.35 -5.44 -4.18
CA GLY A 9 -4.13 -4.29 -5.07
C GLY A 9 -3.18 -3.25 -4.51
N ALA A 10 -3.21 -3.02 -3.18
CA ALA A 10 -2.26 -2.15 -2.51
C ALA A 10 -0.82 -2.71 -2.59
N LEU A 11 -0.66 -4.03 -2.44
CA LEU A 11 0.63 -4.70 -2.55
C LEU A 11 1.20 -4.60 -3.98
N ILE A 12 0.38 -4.88 -5.00
CA ILE A 12 0.79 -4.72 -6.40
C ILE A 12 1.23 -3.29 -6.67
N ARG A 13 0.45 -2.29 -6.23
CA ARG A 13 0.77 -0.88 -6.43
C ARG A 13 2.10 -0.49 -5.77
N ILE A 14 2.37 -0.97 -4.55
CA ILE A 14 3.65 -0.73 -3.84
C ILE A 14 4.80 -1.33 -4.66
N ASN A 15 4.68 -2.59 -5.10
CA ASN A 15 5.75 -3.28 -5.85
C ASN A 15 6.00 -2.61 -7.20
N MET A 16 4.94 -2.27 -7.95
CA MET A 16 5.07 -1.58 -9.24
C MET A 16 5.75 -0.22 -9.10
N LYS A 17 5.38 0.57 -8.09
CA LYS A 17 6.02 1.87 -7.84
C LYS A 17 7.46 1.72 -7.39
N ALA A 18 7.78 0.70 -6.58
CA ALA A 18 9.15 0.42 -6.16
C ALA A 18 10.03 0.00 -7.36
N PHE A 19 9.49 -0.84 -8.24
CA PHE A 19 10.16 -1.25 -9.47
C PHE A 19 10.38 -0.06 -10.41
N LEU A 20 9.37 0.80 -10.59
CA LEU A 20 9.52 2.04 -11.37
C LEU A 20 10.55 2.98 -10.75
N ALA A 21 10.55 3.16 -9.42
CA ALA A 21 11.55 3.97 -8.74
C ALA A 21 12.97 3.46 -9.03
N PHE A 22 13.17 2.15 -8.97
CA PHE A 22 14.45 1.52 -9.32
C PHE A 22 14.83 1.76 -10.78
N LEU A 23 13.90 1.56 -11.73
CA LEU A 23 14.16 1.79 -13.15
C LEU A 23 14.53 3.24 -13.45
N PHE A 24 13.83 4.20 -12.85
CA PHE A 24 14.17 5.63 -13.00
C PHE A 24 15.53 5.96 -12.38
N GLY A 25 15.89 5.35 -11.25
CA GLY A 25 17.21 5.52 -10.65
C GLY A 25 18.32 4.92 -11.51
N LEU A 26 18.10 3.74 -12.08
CA LEU A 26 19.03 3.10 -13.01
C LEU A 26 19.19 3.92 -14.29
N ALA A 27 18.09 4.42 -14.87
CA ALA A 27 18.13 5.29 -16.03
C ALA A 27 18.88 6.60 -15.74
N ALA A 28 18.67 7.19 -14.56
CA ALA A 28 19.42 8.38 -14.13
C ALA A 28 20.93 8.10 -14.09
N PHE A 29 21.34 6.98 -13.51
CA PHE A 29 22.75 6.59 -13.46
C PHE A 29 23.34 6.36 -14.86
N LEU A 30 22.63 5.64 -15.73
CA LEU A 30 23.11 5.33 -17.08
C LEU A 30 23.14 6.55 -18.02
N LEU A 31 22.24 7.52 -17.81
CA LEU A 31 22.18 8.75 -18.61
C LEU A 31 23.10 9.85 -18.08
N TRP A 32 23.88 9.59 -17.02
CA TRP A 32 24.80 10.59 -16.50
C TRP A 32 25.89 10.89 -17.54
N PRO A 33 26.06 12.15 -17.95
CA PRO A 33 27.01 12.49 -19.00
C PRO A 33 28.45 12.48 -18.47
N GLU A 34 29.35 11.79 -19.18
CA GLU A 34 30.78 11.81 -18.88
C GLU A 34 31.55 12.93 -19.61
N SER A 35 30.96 13.55 -20.64
CA SER A 35 31.56 14.64 -21.38
C SER A 35 30.59 15.79 -21.64
N LEU A 36 31.14 17.00 -21.84
CA LEU A 36 30.37 18.24 -22.00
C LEU A 36 29.45 18.25 -23.23
N GLU A 37 29.78 17.50 -24.27
CA GLU A 37 28.99 17.40 -25.50
C GLU A 37 27.60 16.79 -25.25
N TRP A 38 27.47 15.98 -24.19
CA TRP A 38 26.23 15.26 -23.84
C TRP A 38 25.51 15.87 -22.64
N TRP A 39 25.80 17.12 -22.27
CA TRP A 39 25.26 17.75 -21.07
C TRP A 39 23.71 17.73 -20.98
N GLY A 40 23.01 17.74 -22.14
CA GLY A 40 21.56 17.64 -22.21
C GLY A 40 21.01 16.34 -21.61
N LEU A 41 21.77 15.23 -21.69
CA LEU A 41 21.43 13.98 -21.01
C LEU A 41 21.52 14.12 -19.47
N GLY A 42 22.36 15.03 -18.98
CA GLY A 42 22.45 15.36 -17.56
C GLY A 42 21.15 15.92 -16.99
N ILE A 43 20.46 16.81 -17.71
CA ILE A 43 19.15 17.32 -17.28
C ILE A 43 18.13 16.17 -17.20
N ILE A 44 18.12 15.30 -18.21
CA ILE A 44 17.21 14.13 -18.24
C ILE A 44 17.53 13.18 -17.09
N SER A 45 18.81 12.88 -16.85
CA SER A 45 19.30 12.07 -15.73
C SER A 45 18.82 12.62 -14.39
N ILE A 46 18.97 13.92 -14.16
CA ILE A 46 18.48 14.58 -12.94
C ILE A 46 16.96 14.44 -12.81
N GLY A 47 16.21 14.63 -13.89
CA GLY A 47 14.75 14.44 -13.90
C GLY A 47 14.34 13.01 -13.55
N CYS A 48 15.05 12.02 -14.10
CA CYS A 48 14.87 10.61 -13.75
C CYS A 48 15.20 10.35 -12.27
N GLY A 49 16.28 10.93 -11.75
CA GLY A 49 16.68 10.81 -10.35
C GLY A 49 15.64 11.39 -9.39
N LEU A 50 15.12 12.59 -9.68
CA LEU A 50 14.05 13.22 -8.90
C LEU A 50 12.75 12.38 -8.94
N SER A 51 12.43 11.81 -10.11
CA SER A 51 11.28 10.93 -10.27
C SER A 51 11.42 9.64 -9.43
N ALA A 52 12.61 9.04 -9.44
CA ALA A 52 12.95 7.88 -8.62
C ALA A 52 12.77 8.17 -7.11
N LEU A 53 13.30 9.30 -6.64
CA LEU A 53 13.14 9.74 -5.25
C LEU A 53 11.68 9.99 -4.88
N GLY A 54 10.92 10.67 -5.74
CA GLY A 54 9.50 10.92 -5.52
C GLY A 54 8.69 9.63 -5.38
N LEU A 55 8.94 8.65 -6.28
CA LEU A 55 8.31 7.33 -6.21
C LEU A 55 8.72 6.57 -4.95
N ALA A 56 10.00 6.61 -4.56
CA ALA A 56 10.49 5.94 -3.34
C ALA A 56 9.83 6.49 -2.07
N VAL A 57 9.65 7.81 -1.97
CA VAL A 57 8.94 8.45 -0.85
C VAL A 57 7.47 8.02 -0.82
N ASP A 58 6.79 8.00 -1.96
CA ASP A 58 5.38 7.62 -2.03
C ASP A 58 5.14 6.13 -1.70
N VAL A 59 6.03 5.26 -2.17
CA VAL A 59 6.08 3.83 -1.78
C VAL A 59 6.23 3.70 -0.27
N SER A 60 7.19 4.40 0.31
CA SER A 60 7.49 4.35 1.75
C SER A 60 6.27 4.80 2.58
N ARG A 61 5.63 5.91 2.21
CA ARG A 61 4.42 6.41 2.85
C ARG A 61 3.26 5.42 2.75
N THR A 62 3.06 4.82 1.57
CA THR A 62 2.00 3.84 1.35
C THR A 62 2.24 2.55 2.15
N ALA A 63 3.48 2.07 2.20
CA ALA A 63 3.88 0.91 2.98
C ALA A 63 3.69 1.15 4.49
N MET A 64 4.11 2.32 5.00
CA MET A 64 3.91 2.70 6.40
C MET A 64 2.42 2.74 6.77
N LYS A 65 1.58 3.39 5.96
CA LYS A 65 0.13 3.43 6.17
C LYS A 65 -0.48 2.03 6.22
N LEU A 66 -0.05 1.13 5.33
CA LEU A 66 -0.51 -0.25 5.30
C LEU A 66 -0.06 -1.01 6.57
N HIS A 67 1.16 -0.78 7.03
CA HIS A 67 1.69 -1.39 8.24
C HIS A 67 0.93 -0.93 9.49
N MET A 68 0.76 0.39 9.66
CA MET A 68 -0.02 0.95 10.77
C MET A 68 -1.45 0.42 10.79
N ARG A 69 -2.12 0.34 9.63
CA ARG A 69 -3.46 -0.26 9.52
C ARG A 69 -3.49 -1.72 9.97
N ARG A 70 -2.49 -2.53 9.56
CA ARG A 70 -2.38 -3.93 10.00
C ARG A 70 -2.15 -4.03 11.50
N THR A 71 -1.32 -3.17 12.08
CA THR A 71 -1.07 -3.14 13.52
C THR A 71 -2.33 -2.76 14.30
N ALA A 72 -3.07 -1.74 13.86
CA ALA A 72 -4.34 -1.36 14.47
C ALA A 72 -5.38 -2.50 14.40
N LEU A 73 -5.54 -3.14 13.24
CA LEU A 73 -6.44 -4.28 13.09
C LEU A 73 -6.04 -5.47 13.98
N LYS A 74 -4.75 -5.74 14.16
CA LYS A 74 -4.26 -6.76 15.09
C LYS A 74 -4.58 -6.41 16.54
N ALA A 75 -4.42 -5.14 16.93
CA ALA A 75 -4.77 -4.68 18.28
C ALA A 75 -6.28 -4.84 18.55
N TYR A 76 -7.14 -4.48 17.58
CA TYR A 76 -8.58 -4.71 17.68
C TYR A 76 -8.94 -6.21 17.70
N ALA A 77 -8.29 -7.03 16.89
CA ALA A 77 -8.50 -8.48 16.90
C ALA A 77 -8.04 -9.14 18.21
N ALA A 78 -7.02 -8.58 18.87
CA ALA A 78 -6.55 -9.04 20.17
C ALA A 78 -7.47 -8.58 21.32
N GLN A 79 -8.11 -7.41 21.20
CA GLN A 79 -9.08 -6.90 22.18
C GLN A 79 -10.49 -7.48 22.02
N GLY A 80 -10.86 -7.94 20.83
CA GLY A 80 -12.17 -8.51 20.53
C GLY A 80 -12.22 -10.02 20.77
N SER A 81 -12.85 -10.44 21.87
CA SER A 81 -13.59 -11.71 21.89
C SER A 81 -14.38 -11.87 20.59
N ARG A 82 -14.49 -13.10 20.04
CA ARG A 82 -15.29 -13.47 18.84
C ARG A 82 -16.42 -12.46 18.63
N PRO A 83 -16.56 -11.82 17.44
CA PRO A 83 -17.66 -10.90 17.20
C PRO A 83 -18.90 -11.60 17.71
N LYS A 84 -19.57 -11.00 18.71
CA LYS A 84 -20.84 -11.52 19.21
C LYS A 84 -21.67 -11.53 17.95
N THR A 85 -21.80 -12.70 17.33
CA THR A 85 -22.63 -12.87 16.16
C THR A 85 -23.95 -12.41 16.72
N ALA A 86 -24.38 -11.21 16.33
CA ALA A 86 -25.78 -10.90 16.30
C ALA A 86 -26.31 -11.97 15.34
N ARG A 87 -26.60 -13.16 15.88
CA ARG A 87 -27.64 -14.02 15.36
C ARG A 87 -28.77 -13.03 15.27
N MET A 88 -29.01 -12.53 14.06
CA MET A 88 -30.23 -11.82 13.74
C MET A 88 -31.29 -12.69 14.36
N THR A 89 -31.93 -12.16 15.40
CA THR A 89 -32.99 -12.83 16.15
C THR A 89 -33.92 -13.39 15.10
N SER A 90 -33.91 -14.73 14.91
CA SER A 90 -34.78 -15.36 13.93
C SER A 90 -36.21 -14.97 14.26
N PRO A 91 -37.10 -14.79 13.27
CA PRO A 91 -38.49 -14.39 13.53
C PRO A 91 -39.18 -15.25 14.60
N GLU A 92 -38.78 -16.53 14.67
CA GLU A 92 -39.20 -17.50 15.69
C GLU A 92 -38.86 -17.10 17.13
N THR A 93 -37.71 -16.44 17.35
CA THR A 93 -37.26 -15.98 18.66
C THR A 93 -38.03 -14.73 19.10
N LEU A 94 -38.42 -13.85 18.18
CA LEU A 94 -39.30 -12.71 18.45
C LEU A 94 -40.74 -13.15 18.79
N LYS A 95 -41.23 -14.20 18.13
CA LYS A 95 -42.55 -14.80 18.40
C LYS A 95 -42.61 -15.46 19.78
N ASN A 96 -41.56 -16.18 20.20
CA ASN A 96 -41.50 -16.82 21.51
C ASN A 96 -41.25 -15.84 22.67
N SER A 97 -40.78 -14.61 22.39
CA SER A 97 -40.64 -13.54 23.40
C SER A 97 -41.85 -12.61 23.50
N GLY A 98 -42.96 -12.91 22.80
CA GLY A 98 -44.20 -12.13 22.88
C GLY A 98 -44.10 -10.72 22.29
N MET A 99 -43.13 -10.47 21.40
CA MET A 99 -42.92 -9.17 20.75
C MET A 99 -43.66 -9.06 19.39
N LEU A 100 -44.40 -10.10 18.99
CA LEU A 100 -45.40 -10.15 17.92
C LEU A 100 -46.63 -10.93 18.39
#